data_AF-A0A953WZA4-F1
#
_entry.id   AF-A0A953WZA4-F1
#
_cell.length_a   1.000
_cell.length_b   1.000
_cell.length_c   1.000
_cell.angle_alpha   90.00
_cell.angle_beta   90.00
_cell.angle_gamma   90.00
#
_symmetry.space_group_name_H-M   'P 1'
#
loop_
_entity.id
_entity.type
_entity.pdbx_description
1 polymer ?
#
loop_
_entity_poly.entity_id
_entity_poly.type
_entity_poly.pdbx_seq_one_letter_code
_entity_poly.pdbx_strand_id
1 'polypeptide(L)'
;MDFSPRLALPYLLPNQAQKHVTHNEALRQLDALVQLAVQDRDLAAPPGAPEEGQCWLVAAGATGDWAGHEDEIAAWQDGAWTFLAPGEGWLAWVLDEALLCVWSGTAWTAAPGVLQGLSRLGLGTEADATNPFAAKLNKALWTARATGEGGDGDLRYTLNKEASGNVLSLLMQSGWSGRAEIGLIGGDDLGVKVSPDGSAWHEAVLIDRATGIARFPSGGVREALQGDRTYYVDPSGSNANDGLSAGAPLATIAAAVAKCHQVDTNGHDLTIQLADGTYTSSGIALEVDRPLAGGGRLEILGNPSAPGNVIVRGVYPSVQVSAGAIVALRHFRIECSSTGSLLLANAGAAVFIDNLVFAATSRYQIELASGASLTVLGDYEIAGSATLGHISVASCAVMDGGNRTMTLTGTLTFGSQFITAASGGVCALWNATWTVTGTATGKRYSATLNGVINTFGKGATHFPGDAAGTTGSGGQYA
;
A
#
# COMPACT_ATOMS: atom_id res chain seq x y z
N MET A 1 -52.34 24.21 -65.07
CA MET A 1 -52.56 23.56 -63.77
C MET A 1 -53.28 24.53 -62.85
N ASP A 2 -54.16 24.04 -61.97
CA ASP A 2 -54.89 24.89 -61.02
C ASP A 2 -54.14 25.03 -59.67
N PHE A 3 -53.13 24.19 -59.45
CA PHE A 3 -52.34 24.11 -58.22
C PHE A 3 -50.86 23.94 -58.54
N SER A 4 -50.00 24.36 -57.61
CA SER A 4 -48.57 24.10 -57.66
C SER A 4 -48.25 22.60 -57.42
N PRO A 5 -47.16 22.08 -58.01
CA PRO A 5 -46.92 20.65 -58.05
C PRO A 5 -46.52 20.00 -56.71
N ARG A 6 -45.84 20.72 -55.80
CA ARG A 6 -45.35 20.12 -54.54
C ARG A 6 -46.30 20.32 -53.36
N LEU A 7 -46.74 21.55 -53.15
CA LEU A 7 -47.50 21.97 -51.97
C LEU A 7 -48.99 22.17 -52.26
N ALA A 8 -49.42 21.94 -53.50
CA ALA A 8 -50.80 22.14 -53.94
C ALA A 8 -51.34 23.55 -53.64
N LEU A 9 -50.50 24.58 -53.81
CA LEU A 9 -50.89 25.98 -53.64
C LEU A 9 -51.79 26.39 -54.80
N PRO A 10 -53.00 26.92 -54.54
CA PRO A 10 -53.91 27.30 -55.61
C PRO A 10 -53.38 28.49 -56.40
N TYR A 11 -53.34 28.36 -57.72
CA TYR A 11 -52.98 29.46 -58.60
C TYR A 11 -54.14 30.43 -58.81
N LEU A 12 -53.82 31.71 -59.01
CA LEU A 12 -54.80 32.69 -59.46
C LEU A 12 -55.19 32.39 -60.91
N LEU A 13 -56.50 32.30 -61.16
CA LEU A 13 -57.03 32.08 -62.50
C LEU A 13 -56.71 33.26 -63.44
N PRO A 14 -56.57 33.00 -64.76
CA PRO A 14 -56.35 34.04 -65.77
C PRO A 14 -57.43 35.14 -65.78
N ASN A 15 -57.14 36.26 -66.44
CA ASN A 15 -58.05 37.41 -66.63
C ASN A 15 -58.36 38.26 -65.37
N GLN A 16 -57.50 38.20 -64.36
CA GLN A 16 -57.51 39.07 -63.16
C GLN A 16 -56.57 40.28 -63.32
N ALA A 17 -56.72 41.08 -64.38
CA ALA A 17 -55.87 42.24 -64.69
C ALA A 17 -54.36 41.93 -64.68
N GLN A 18 -53.97 40.77 -65.23
CA GLN A 18 -52.58 40.26 -65.29
C GLN A 18 -51.88 40.01 -63.94
N LYS A 19 -52.54 40.19 -62.78
CA LYS A 19 -51.96 39.90 -61.45
C LYS A 19 -51.57 38.43 -61.26
N HIS A 20 -52.27 37.52 -61.95
CA HIS A 20 -51.97 36.09 -61.94
C HIS A 20 -50.55 35.76 -62.44
N VAL A 21 -49.95 36.61 -63.29
CA VAL A 21 -48.61 36.36 -63.83
C VAL A 21 -47.56 36.42 -62.72
N THR A 22 -47.42 37.58 -62.06
CA THR A 22 -46.39 37.81 -61.03
C THR A 22 -46.70 37.09 -59.73
N HIS A 23 -47.98 36.92 -59.38
CA HIS A 23 -48.34 36.21 -58.16
C HIS A 23 -48.15 34.69 -58.29
N ASN A 24 -48.53 34.08 -59.42
CA ASN A 24 -48.29 32.64 -59.61
C ASN A 24 -46.79 32.34 -59.73
N GLU A 25 -46.00 33.28 -60.24
CA GLU A 25 -44.53 33.20 -60.19
C GLU A 25 -44.01 33.17 -58.75
N ALA A 26 -44.48 34.06 -57.88
CA ALA A 26 -44.13 34.00 -56.45
C ALA A 26 -44.60 32.69 -55.79
N LEU A 27 -45.77 32.17 -56.15
CA LEU A 27 -46.26 30.88 -55.64
C LEU A 27 -45.41 29.70 -56.13
N ARG A 28 -44.92 29.73 -57.38
CA ARG A 28 -43.97 28.74 -57.91
C ARG A 28 -42.64 28.75 -57.17
N GLN A 29 -42.11 29.93 -56.86
CA GLN A 29 -40.90 30.06 -56.03
C GLN A 29 -41.12 29.51 -54.61
N LEU A 30 -42.26 29.86 -53.99
CA LEU A 30 -42.60 29.32 -52.66
C LEU A 30 -42.80 27.80 -52.68
N ASP A 31 -43.41 27.26 -53.72
CA ASP A 31 -43.60 25.82 -53.89
C ASP A 31 -42.27 25.05 -53.93
N ALA A 32 -41.25 25.62 -54.61
CA ALA A 32 -39.91 25.05 -54.66
C ALA A 32 -39.15 25.18 -53.32
N LEU A 33 -39.24 26.33 -52.66
CA LEU A 33 -38.37 26.67 -51.52
C LEU A 33 -38.93 26.23 -50.15
N VAL A 34 -40.25 26.23 -49.98
CA VAL A 34 -40.85 25.82 -48.69
C VAL A 34 -40.70 24.31 -48.54
N GLN A 35 -40.07 23.87 -47.45
CA GLN A 35 -39.70 22.46 -47.24
C GLN A 35 -38.86 21.92 -48.41
N LEU A 36 -37.83 22.67 -48.83
CA LEU A 36 -36.96 22.32 -49.95
C LEU A 36 -36.39 20.91 -49.82
N ALA A 37 -36.81 20.03 -50.73
CA ALA A 37 -36.24 18.71 -50.92
C ALA A 37 -35.69 18.64 -52.35
N VAL A 38 -34.43 18.22 -52.49
CA VAL A 38 -33.74 18.10 -53.76
C VAL A 38 -33.44 16.64 -54.02
N GLN A 39 -33.47 16.23 -55.28
CA GLN A 39 -33.23 14.84 -55.68
C GLN A 39 -31.77 14.47 -55.50
N ASP A 40 -30.86 15.39 -55.81
CA ASP A 40 -29.41 15.20 -55.90
C ASP A 40 -28.74 16.58 -55.83
N ARG A 41 -27.46 16.62 -55.44
CA ARG A 41 -26.64 17.84 -55.35
C ARG A 41 -25.27 17.77 -56.05
N ASP A 42 -24.91 16.64 -56.66
CA ASP A 42 -23.60 16.42 -57.28
C ASP A 42 -23.67 16.23 -58.82
N LEU A 43 -24.86 16.38 -59.40
CA LEU A 43 -25.06 16.43 -60.85
C LEU A 43 -24.63 17.76 -61.49
N ALA A 44 -23.78 17.69 -62.52
CA ALA A 44 -23.36 18.84 -63.34
C ALA A 44 -24.15 18.97 -64.66
N ALA A 45 -25.10 18.09 -64.95
CA ALA A 45 -25.95 18.14 -66.15
C ALA A 45 -27.40 17.84 -65.76
N PRO A 46 -28.40 18.46 -66.42
CA PRO A 46 -29.81 18.20 -66.13
C PRO A 46 -30.15 16.72 -66.36
N PRO A 47 -30.99 16.11 -65.51
CA PRO A 47 -31.47 14.75 -65.73
C PRO A 47 -32.31 14.67 -67.02
N GLY A 48 -32.30 13.51 -67.67
CA GLY A 48 -32.97 13.33 -68.97
C GLY A 48 -34.51 13.31 -68.91
N ALA A 49 -35.10 13.10 -67.74
CA ALA A 49 -36.56 13.03 -67.56
C ALA A 49 -36.97 13.55 -66.17
N PRO A 50 -36.85 14.87 -65.90
CA PRO A 50 -37.32 15.46 -64.65
C PRO A 50 -38.85 15.43 -64.55
N GLU A 51 -39.38 15.15 -63.36
CA GLU A 51 -40.81 15.26 -63.08
C GLU A 51 -41.15 16.65 -62.53
N GLU A 52 -42.39 17.09 -62.76
CA GLU A 52 -42.87 18.40 -62.34
C GLU A 52 -42.74 18.60 -60.82
N GLY A 53 -42.12 19.70 -60.41
CA GLY A 53 -41.88 20.04 -59.00
C GLY A 53 -40.62 19.42 -58.41
N GLN A 54 -39.86 18.60 -59.14
CA GLN A 54 -38.56 18.14 -58.64
C GLN A 54 -37.54 19.29 -58.63
N CYS A 55 -36.59 19.22 -57.69
CA CYS A 55 -35.53 20.23 -57.52
C CYS A 55 -34.17 19.55 -57.38
N TRP A 56 -33.11 20.26 -57.75
CA TRP A 56 -31.71 19.85 -57.67
C TRP A 56 -30.85 21.00 -57.18
N LEU A 57 -29.70 20.69 -56.58
CA LEU A 57 -28.63 21.68 -56.41
C LEU A 57 -27.65 21.51 -57.58
N VAL A 58 -27.44 22.59 -58.33
CA VAL A 58 -26.58 22.53 -59.51
C VAL A 58 -25.13 22.45 -59.09
N ALA A 59 -24.45 21.34 -59.41
CA ALA A 59 -23.06 21.15 -59.06
C ALA A 59 -22.12 22.05 -59.90
N ALA A 60 -20.89 22.24 -59.41
CA ALA A 60 -19.87 22.99 -60.11
C ALA A 60 -19.55 22.38 -61.49
N GLY A 61 -19.29 23.24 -62.48
CA GLY A 61 -19.02 22.83 -63.86
C GLY A 61 -20.28 22.47 -64.63
N ALA A 62 -21.36 23.22 -64.41
CA ALA A 62 -22.68 22.93 -64.95
C ALA A 62 -22.69 22.98 -66.49
N THR A 63 -23.46 22.08 -67.10
CA THR A 63 -23.55 21.90 -68.56
C THR A 63 -25.00 21.79 -69.04
N GLY A 64 -25.20 21.90 -70.35
CA GLY A 64 -26.54 21.87 -70.94
C GLY A 64 -27.38 23.05 -70.46
N ASP A 65 -28.66 22.80 -70.16
CA ASP A 65 -29.58 23.85 -69.67
C ASP A 65 -29.19 24.43 -68.32
N TRP A 66 -28.29 23.77 -67.56
CA TRP A 66 -27.79 24.25 -66.26
C TRP A 66 -26.53 25.14 -66.38
N ALA A 67 -25.97 25.30 -67.57
CA ALA A 67 -24.71 26.06 -67.75
C ALA A 67 -24.85 27.52 -67.28
N GLY A 68 -23.96 27.95 -66.37
CA GLY A 68 -23.96 29.29 -65.78
C GLY A 68 -24.85 29.46 -64.54
N HIS A 69 -25.45 28.38 -64.04
CA HIS A 69 -26.32 28.35 -62.87
C HIS A 69 -25.74 27.50 -61.72
N GLU A 70 -24.41 27.41 -61.61
CA GLU A 70 -23.75 26.71 -60.51
C GLU A 70 -24.24 27.22 -59.14
N ASP A 71 -24.36 26.30 -58.18
CA ASP A 71 -24.83 26.55 -56.80
C ASP A 71 -26.31 26.97 -56.65
N GLU A 72 -27.02 27.29 -57.74
CA GLU A 72 -28.45 27.62 -57.71
C GLU A 72 -29.31 26.36 -57.50
N ILE A 73 -30.54 26.58 -57.04
CA ILE A 73 -31.55 25.52 -56.97
C ILE A 73 -32.25 25.47 -58.33
N ALA A 74 -32.07 24.38 -59.06
CA ALA A 74 -32.79 24.13 -60.30
C ALA A 74 -34.11 23.41 -59.99
N ALA A 75 -35.24 24.03 -60.32
CA ALA A 75 -36.58 23.46 -60.19
C ALA A 75 -37.19 23.20 -61.57
N TRP A 76 -37.72 22.00 -61.79
CA TRP A 76 -38.48 21.69 -63.02
C TRP A 76 -39.93 22.09 -62.83
N GLN A 77 -40.36 23.16 -63.51
CA GLN A 77 -41.67 23.78 -63.35
C GLN A 77 -42.26 24.23 -64.69
N ASP A 78 -43.55 23.98 -64.91
CA ASP A 78 -44.30 24.28 -66.14
C ASP A 78 -43.58 23.76 -67.41
N GLY A 79 -42.88 22.63 -67.30
CA GLY A 79 -42.10 22.03 -68.39
C GLY A 79 -40.80 22.77 -68.75
N ALA A 80 -40.27 23.60 -67.85
CA ALA A 80 -39.00 24.31 -68.03
C ALA A 80 -38.17 24.36 -66.73
N TRP A 81 -36.87 24.64 -66.85
CA TRP A 81 -36.00 24.90 -65.70
C TRP A 81 -36.18 26.31 -65.16
N THR A 82 -36.45 26.41 -63.86
CA THR A 82 -36.42 27.66 -63.09
C THR A 82 -35.28 27.60 -62.10
N PHE A 83 -34.41 28.61 -62.11
CA PHE A 83 -33.26 28.67 -61.20
C PHE A 83 -33.49 29.70 -60.10
N LEU A 84 -33.15 29.32 -58.87
CA LEU A 84 -33.34 30.13 -57.68
C LEU A 84 -31.99 30.28 -56.96
N ALA A 85 -31.49 31.50 -56.90
CA ALA A 85 -30.28 31.82 -56.14
C ALA A 85 -30.52 31.65 -54.63
N PRO A 86 -29.70 30.85 -53.92
CA PRO A 86 -29.88 30.62 -52.49
C PRO A 86 -29.45 31.81 -51.62
N GLY A 87 -30.22 32.08 -50.57
CA GLY A 87 -29.85 33.01 -49.49
C GLY A 87 -29.07 32.31 -48.38
N GLU A 88 -28.12 33.00 -47.74
CA GLU A 88 -27.34 32.46 -46.61
C GLU A 88 -28.28 31.87 -45.53
N GLY A 89 -28.00 30.64 -45.10
CA GLY A 89 -28.80 29.91 -44.12
C GLY A 89 -29.98 29.12 -44.69
N TRP A 90 -30.21 29.12 -46.01
CA TRP A 90 -31.22 28.25 -46.63
C TRP A 90 -30.88 26.78 -46.43
N LEU A 91 -31.92 25.97 -46.23
CA LEU A 91 -31.82 24.54 -45.94
C LEU A 91 -32.41 23.72 -47.08
N ALA A 92 -31.78 22.61 -47.44
CA ALA A 92 -32.25 21.66 -48.43
C ALA A 92 -32.10 20.22 -47.92
N TRP A 93 -33.14 19.40 -47.98
CA TRP A 93 -33.03 17.96 -47.73
C TRP A 93 -32.66 17.25 -49.04
N VAL A 94 -31.51 16.59 -49.06
CA VAL A 94 -30.97 15.87 -50.21
C VAL A 94 -31.47 14.42 -50.11
N LEU A 95 -32.35 14.02 -51.03
CA LEU A 95 -33.14 12.79 -50.94
C LEU A 95 -32.30 11.52 -51.13
N ASP A 96 -31.37 11.53 -52.07
CA ASP A 96 -30.48 10.40 -52.39
C ASP A 96 -29.41 10.15 -51.31
N GLU A 97 -28.88 11.20 -50.69
CA GLU A 97 -27.92 11.12 -49.58
C GLU A 97 -28.58 11.03 -48.18
N ALA A 98 -29.90 11.26 -48.10
CA ALA A 98 -30.67 11.34 -46.85
C ALA A 98 -30.03 12.28 -45.79
N LEU A 99 -29.62 13.47 -46.22
CA LEU A 99 -28.99 14.48 -45.36
C LEU A 99 -29.55 15.89 -45.57
N LEU A 100 -29.34 16.74 -44.57
CA LEU A 100 -29.67 18.16 -44.63
C LEU A 100 -28.45 18.94 -45.09
N CYS A 101 -28.61 19.83 -46.08
CA CYS A 101 -27.62 20.81 -46.49
C CYS A 101 -28.03 22.23 -46.06
N VAL A 102 -27.03 23.09 -45.83
CA VAL A 102 -27.18 24.52 -45.57
C VAL A 102 -26.30 25.32 -46.53
N TRP A 103 -26.86 26.37 -47.13
CA TRP A 103 -26.11 27.33 -47.93
C TRP A 103 -25.30 28.27 -47.02
N SER A 104 -23.97 28.24 -47.15
CA SER A 104 -23.05 29.04 -46.32
C SER A 104 -22.88 30.49 -46.78
N GLY A 105 -23.57 30.91 -47.84
CA GLY A 105 -23.31 32.15 -48.56
C GLY A 105 -22.35 31.98 -49.75
N THR A 106 -21.64 30.84 -49.82
CA THR A 106 -20.67 30.54 -50.90
C THR A 106 -20.72 29.10 -51.42
N ALA A 107 -21.29 28.15 -50.67
CA ALA A 107 -21.45 26.76 -51.09
C ALA A 107 -22.58 26.07 -50.31
N TRP A 108 -23.15 25.01 -50.88
CA TRP A 108 -24.03 24.09 -50.15
C TRP A 108 -23.19 23.12 -49.32
N THR A 109 -23.36 23.17 -47.99
CA THR A 109 -22.60 22.36 -47.03
C THR A 109 -23.53 21.39 -46.30
N ALA A 110 -23.14 20.13 -46.12
CA ALA A 110 -23.94 19.19 -45.33
C ALA A 110 -23.94 19.63 -43.85
N ALA A 111 -25.12 19.61 -43.21
CA ALA A 111 -25.24 19.69 -41.77
C ALA A 111 -24.43 18.53 -41.16
N PRO A 112 -23.64 18.77 -40.09
CA PRO A 112 -22.66 17.78 -39.63
C PRO A 112 -23.35 16.51 -39.10
N GLY A 113 -23.37 15.45 -39.90
CA GLY A 113 -23.74 14.09 -39.46
C GLY A 113 -22.66 13.42 -38.60
N VAL A 114 -21.43 13.97 -38.64
CA VAL A 114 -20.30 13.56 -37.82
C VAL A 114 -19.68 14.80 -37.21
N LEU A 115 -19.58 14.84 -35.88
CA LEU A 115 -18.86 15.88 -35.16
C LEU A 115 -17.38 15.51 -35.11
N GLN A 116 -16.58 16.15 -35.95
CA GLN A 116 -15.14 15.96 -36.04
C GLN A 116 -14.40 17.30 -35.99
N GLY A 117 -13.18 17.31 -35.43
CA GLY A 117 -12.35 18.52 -35.34
C GLY A 117 -12.94 19.62 -34.44
N LEU A 118 -13.83 19.27 -33.50
CA LEU A 118 -14.38 20.25 -32.55
C LEU A 118 -13.25 20.81 -31.69
N SER A 119 -13.15 22.14 -31.62
CA SER A 119 -12.19 22.81 -30.73
C SER A 119 -12.68 22.85 -29.29
N ARG A 120 -14.00 22.82 -29.06
CA ARG A 120 -14.63 22.82 -27.74
C ARG A 120 -15.94 22.03 -27.73
N LEU A 121 -16.22 21.34 -26.64
CA LEU A 121 -17.47 20.61 -26.38
C LEU A 121 -17.83 20.70 -24.89
N GLY A 122 -18.91 21.43 -24.59
CA GLY A 122 -19.44 21.60 -23.24
C GLY A 122 -20.77 20.85 -23.06
N LEU A 123 -20.88 20.04 -22.01
CA LEU A 123 -22.11 19.35 -21.64
C LEU A 123 -22.64 19.83 -20.29
N GLY A 124 -23.73 20.59 -20.29
CA GLY A 124 -24.29 21.21 -19.09
C GLY A 124 -23.44 22.35 -18.49
N THR A 125 -22.37 22.75 -19.20
CA THR A 125 -21.47 23.86 -18.85
C THR A 125 -20.75 24.35 -20.10
N GLU A 126 -20.14 25.53 -20.03
CA GLU A 126 -19.35 26.10 -21.12
C GLU A 126 -17.93 25.49 -21.11
N ALA A 127 -17.45 25.05 -22.26
CA ALA A 127 -16.08 24.63 -22.45
C ALA A 127 -15.19 25.84 -22.77
N ASP A 128 -13.99 25.87 -22.21
CA ASP A 128 -13.04 26.97 -22.37
C ASP A 128 -11.73 26.53 -23.06
N ALA A 129 -10.76 27.43 -23.20
CA ALA A 129 -9.48 27.10 -23.84
C ALA A 129 -8.64 26.11 -23.00
N THR A 130 -8.83 26.14 -21.69
CA THR A 130 -8.12 25.28 -20.71
C THR A 130 -8.80 23.91 -20.62
N ASN A 131 -10.13 23.88 -20.70
CA ASN A 131 -10.98 22.69 -20.63
C ASN A 131 -11.81 22.58 -21.92
N PRO A 132 -11.19 22.19 -23.06
CA PRO A 132 -11.88 22.09 -24.34
C PRO A 132 -12.97 21.02 -24.33
N PHE A 133 -12.90 20.03 -23.44
CA PHE A 133 -14.02 19.16 -23.11
C PHE A 133 -14.41 19.39 -21.64
N ALA A 134 -15.63 19.87 -21.40
CA ALA A 134 -16.13 20.16 -20.06
C ALA A 134 -17.53 19.57 -19.85
N ALA A 135 -17.78 19.00 -18.68
CA ALA A 135 -19.06 18.39 -18.36
C ALA A 135 -19.48 18.68 -16.92
N LYS A 136 -20.70 19.19 -16.71
CA LYS A 136 -21.31 19.41 -15.39
C LYS A 136 -22.47 18.44 -15.20
N LEU A 137 -22.20 17.31 -14.56
CA LEU A 137 -23.06 16.13 -14.52
C LEU A 137 -23.07 15.50 -13.12
N ASN A 138 -24.09 14.69 -12.82
CA ASN A 138 -24.09 13.84 -11.63
C ASN A 138 -23.35 12.51 -11.85
N LYS A 139 -23.39 11.97 -13.07
CA LYS A 139 -22.76 10.70 -13.47
C LYS A 139 -22.36 10.75 -14.95
N ALA A 140 -21.29 10.05 -15.30
CA ALA A 140 -20.91 9.73 -16.68
C ALA A 140 -20.75 8.22 -16.79
N LEU A 141 -21.44 7.60 -17.75
CA LEU A 141 -21.30 6.18 -18.05
C LEU A 141 -20.47 6.04 -19.32
N TRP A 142 -19.39 5.29 -19.21
CA TRP A 142 -18.60 4.84 -20.34
C TRP A 142 -18.74 3.32 -20.39
N THR A 143 -19.22 2.81 -21.51
CA THR A 143 -19.43 1.38 -21.72
C THR A 143 -18.80 0.96 -23.04
N ALA A 144 -18.26 -0.25 -23.07
CA ALA A 144 -17.80 -0.84 -24.31
C ALA A 144 -18.99 -1.02 -25.26
N ARG A 145 -18.74 -0.84 -26.56
CA ARG A 145 -19.67 -1.24 -27.61
C ARG A 145 -19.58 -2.76 -27.75
N ALA A 146 -20.71 -3.45 -27.59
CA ALA A 146 -20.71 -4.90 -27.61
C ALA A 146 -20.42 -5.44 -29.02
N THR A 147 -19.92 -6.68 -29.11
CA THR A 147 -19.66 -7.35 -30.40
C THR A 147 -20.90 -7.45 -31.28
N GLY A 148 -22.08 -7.70 -30.69
CA GLY A 148 -23.35 -7.73 -31.40
C GLY A 148 -23.80 -6.39 -31.99
N GLU A 149 -23.22 -5.29 -31.50
CA GLU A 149 -23.45 -3.93 -32.02
C GLU A 149 -22.35 -3.52 -33.01
N GLY A 150 -21.41 -4.41 -33.34
CA GLY A 150 -20.25 -4.12 -34.19
C GLY A 150 -19.05 -3.51 -33.47
N GLY A 151 -18.98 -3.61 -32.14
CA GLY A 151 -17.79 -3.24 -31.35
C GLY A 151 -16.84 -4.41 -31.09
N ASP A 152 -15.74 -4.17 -30.37
CA ASP A 152 -14.78 -5.19 -29.93
C ASP A 152 -15.08 -5.71 -28.50
N GLY A 153 -16.04 -5.10 -27.79
CA GLY A 153 -16.41 -5.46 -26.42
C GLY A 153 -15.47 -4.90 -25.35
N ASP A 154 -14.44 -4.14 -25.73
CA ASP A 154 -13.48 -3.55 -24.79
C ASP A 154 -13.74 -2.05 -24.58
N LEU A 155 -13.45 -1.57 -23.38
CA LEU A 155 -13.39 -0.13 -23.08
C LEU A 155 -12.00 0.21 -22.57
N ARG A 156 -11.33 1.16 -23.25
CA ARG A 156 -9.98 1.61 -22.88
C ARG A 156 -9.94 3.13 -22.84
N TYR A 157 -9.28 3.66 -21.81
CA TYR A 157 -8.79 5.03 -21.79
C TYR A 157 -7.36 5.03 -22.29
N THR A 158 -7.18 5.41 -23.55
CA THR A 158 -5.85 5.65 -24.11
C THR A 158 -5.52 7.12 -23.90
N LEU A 159 -4.56 7.38 -23.00
CA LEU A 159 -4.09 8.71 -22.67
C LEU A 159 -2.63 8.84 -23.12
N ASN A 160 -2.23 10.01 -23.62
CA ASN A 160 -0.86 10.26 -24.07
C ASN A 160 -0.37 11.62 -23.57
N LYS A 161 0.91 11.69 -23.21
CA LYS A 161 1.63 12.94 -22.91
C LYS A 161 2.81 13.10 -23.86
N GLU A 162 3.19 14.34 -24.14
CA GLU A 162 4.22 14.68 -25.14
C GLU A 162 5.62 14.19 -24.74
N ALA A 163 6.01 14.38 -23.48
CA ALA A 163 7.30 13.97 -22.97
C ALA A 163 7.21 13.46 -21.51
N SER A 164 8.30 12.85 -21.05
CA SER A 164 8.36 12.23 -19.72
C SER A 164 8.14 13.22 -18.58
N GLY A 165 8.59 14.48 -18.71
CA GLY A 165 8.41 15.52 -17.70
C GLY A 165 6.98 16.08 -17.60
N ASN A 166 6.08 15.75 -18.53
CA ASN A 166 4.69 16.19 -18.47
C ASN A 166 3.85 15.32 -17.52
N VAL A 167 2.62 15.76 -17.26
CA VAL A 167 1.66 15.06 -16.41
C VAL A 167 0.58 14.40 -17.26
N LEU A 168 0.33 13.12 -16.99
CA LEU A 168 -0.82 12.36 -17.47
C LEU A 168 -1.44 11.68 -16.26
N SER A 169 -2.62 12.11 -15.85
CA SER A 169 -3.20 11.63 -14.59
C SER A 169 -4.73 11.74 -14.55
N LEU A 170 -5.29 11.03 -13.57
CA LEU A 170 -6.63 11.26 -13.05
C LEU A 170 -6.52 12.04 -11.74
N LEU A 171 -7.02 13.29 -11.75
CA LEU A 171 -7.05 14.18 -10.59
C LEU A 171 -8.43 14.15 -9.92
N MET A 172 -8.45 13.89 -8.61
CA MET A 172 -9.66 13.89 -7.77
C MET A 172 -9.67 15.13 -6.87
N GLN A 173 -10.78 15.86 -6.84
CA GLN A 173 -10.89 17.16 -6.16
C GLN A 173 -12.11 17.25 -5.24
N SER A 174 -12.00 18.12 -4.22
CA SER A 174 -13.14 18.60 -3.42
C SER A 174 -13.10 20.12 -3.35
N GLY A 175 -14.20 20.78 -3.72
CA GLY A 175 -14.28 22.25 -3.71
C GLY A 175 -13.19 22.91 -4.55
N TRP A 176 -12.91 22.36 -5.74
CA TRP A 176 -11.85 22.84 -6.66
C TRP A 176 -10.42 22.70 -6.12
N SER A 177 -10.22 21.94 -5.04
CA SER A 177 -8.90 21.68 -4.45
C SER A 177 -8.55 20.19 -4.59
N GLY A 178 -7.34 19.90 -5.07
CA GLY A 178 -6.83 18.54 -5.28
C GLY A 178 -6.76 17.73 -3.99
N ARG A 179 -7.16 16.46 -4.03
CA ARG A 179 -7.13 15.55 -2.87
C ARG A 179 -6.37 14.27 -3.14
N ALA A 180 -6.48 13.73 -4.35
CA ALA A 180 -5.74 12.55 -4.78
C ALA A 180 -5.45 12.62 -6.28
N GLU A 181 -4.37 12.01 -6.72
CA GLU A 181 -3.98 11.95 -8.13
C GLU A 181 -3.27 10.62 -8.41
N ILE A 182 -3.61 9.98 -9.53
CA ILE A 182 -2.97 8.75 -10.02
C ILE A 182 -2.55 8.93 -11.48
N GLY A 183 -1.32 8.57 -11.84
CA GLY A 183 -0.85 8.65 -13.23
C GLY A 183 0.66 8.71 -13.41
N LEU A 184 1.09 9.10 -14.61
CA LEU A 184 2.47 9.39 -15.00
C LEU A 184 2.76 10.87 -14.74
N ILE A 185 3.22 11.20 -13.54
CA ILE A 185 3.21 12.57 -13.01
C ILE A 185 4.65 13.09 -12.93
N GLY A 186 5.08 13.92 -13.88
CA GLY A 186 6.44 14.46 -13.88
C GLY A 186 7.53 13.42 -14.17
N GLY A 187 7.13 12.24 -14.64
CA GLY A 187 7.96 11.10 -15.00
C GLY A 187 7.11 10.02 -15.67
N ASP A 188 7.73 8.93 -16.07
CA ASP A 188 7.05 7.78 -16.72
C ASP A 188 6.77 6.63 -15.76
N ASP A 189 7.05 6.81 -14.47
CA ASP A 189 6.68 5.88 -13.40
C ASP A 189 5.20 6.12 -13.01
N LEU A 190 4.51 5.04 -12.64
CA LEU A 190 3.11 5.14 -12.20
C LEU A 190 3.07 5.55 -10.73
N GLY A 191 2.58 6.76 -10.46
CA GLY A 191 2.49 7.34 -9.13
C GLY A 191 1.06 7.42 -8.61
N VAL A 192 0.93 7.35 -7.28
CA VAL A 192 -0.28 7.69 -6.51
C VAL A 192 0.11 8.69 -5.44
N LYS A 193 -0.51 9.87 -5.44
CA LYS A 193 -0.28 10.92 -4.45
C LYS A 193 -1.57 11.48 -3.87
N VAL A 194 -1.50 11.97 -2.63
CA VAL A 194 -2.62 12.58 -1.89
C VAL A 194 -2.24 13.96 -1.37
N SER A 195 -3.23 14.82 -1.17
CA SER A 195 -3.01 16.20 -0.70
C SER A 195 -4.07 16.61 0.32
N PRO A 196 -3.69 17.22 1.46
CA PRO A 196 -4.66 17.79 2.39
C PRO A 196 -5.30 19.09 1.88
N ASP A 197 -4.63 19.83 1.00
CA ASP A 197 -4.97 21.23 0.66
C ASP A 197 -4.92 21.55 -0.84
N GLY A 198 -4.60 20.58 -1.70
CA GLY A 198 -4.44 20.73 -3.14
C GLY A 198 -3.08 21.33 -3.57
N SER A 199 -2.21 21.67 -2.62
CA SER A 199 -0.90 22.30 -2.87
C SER A 199 0.26 21.46 -2.33
N ALA A 200 0.16 20.97 -1.09
CA ALA A 200 1.10 20.03 -0.50
C ALA A 200 0.75 18.60 -0.93
N TRP A 201 1.63 17.93 -1.67
CA TRP A 201 1.39 16.58 -2.17
C TRP A 201 2.31 15.56 -1.48
N HIS A 202 1.72 14.43 -1.11
CA HIS A 202 2.41 13.29 -0.51
C HIS A 202 2.32 12.10 -1.46
N GLU A 203 3.46 11.64 -1.97
CA GLU A 203 3.52 10.47 -2.85
C GLU A 203 3.44 9.18 -2.03
N ALA A 204 2.34 8.46 -2.14
CA ALA A 204 2.05 7.27 -1.36
C ALA A 204 2.63 6.01 -2.00
N VAL A 205 2.53 5.88 -3.32
CA VAL A 205 3.06 4.75 -4.10
C VAL A 205 3.72 5.29 -5.36
N LEU A 206 4.88 4.75 -5.71
CA LEU A 206 5.54 4.98 -7.00
C LEU A 206 6.04 3.65 -7.56
N ILE A 207 5.57 3.25 -8.73
CA ILE A 207 5.94 2.00 -9.39
C ILE A 207 6.96 2.32 -10.47
N ASP A 208 8.17 1.81 -10.28
CA ASP A 208 9.29 1.97 -11.20
C ASP A 208 8.98 1.27 -12.53
N ARG A 209 8.99 2.02 -13.63
CA ARG A 209 8.59 1.52 -14.96
C ARG A 209 9.51 0.44 -15.52
N ALA A 210 10.77 0.38 -15.07
CA ALA A 210 11.76 -0.56 -15.58
C ALA A 210 11.71 -1.90 -14.84
N THR A 211 11.41 -1.86 -13.54
CA THR A 211 11.50 -3.02 -12.65
C THR A 211 10.14 -3.54 -12.16
N GLY A 212 9.09 -2.71 -12.24
CA GLY A 212 7.78 -3.01 -11.65
C GLY A 212 7.75 -2.96 -10.11
N ILE A 213 8.85 -2.55 -9.47
CA ILE A 213 8.95 -2.49 -8.01
C ILE A 213 8.18 -1.25 -7.51
N ALA A 214 7.27 -1.47 -6.57
CA ALA A 214 6.55 -0.41 -5.88
C ALA A 214 7.38 0.16 -4.71
N ARG A 215 7.51 1.48 -4.68
CA ARG A 215 8.12 2.27 -3.59
C ARG A 215 7.01 3.00 -2.84
N PHE A 216 7.22 3.29 -1.56
CA PHE A 216 6.24 3.99 -0.70
C PHE A 216 6.87 5.26 -0.09
N PRO A 217 7.02 6.35 -0.86
CA PRO A 217 7.80 7.53 -0.45
C PRO A 217 7.27 8.24 0.80
N SER A 218 5.98 8.11 1.10
CA SER A 218 5.33 8.66 2.31
C SER A 218 5.16 7.64 3.45
N GLY A 219 5.69 6.41 3.32
CA GLY A 219 5.74 5.38 4.37
C GLY A 219 4.88 4.13 4.12
N GLY A 220 5.43 2.95 4.46
CA GLY A 220 4.74 1.65 4.58
C GLY A 220 5.11 0.54 3.56
N VAL A 221 6.16 -0.26 3.84
CA VAL A 221 6.23 -1.76 3.87
C VAL A 221 7.36 -2.07 4.87
N ARG A 222 7.17 -3.02 5.80
CA ARG A 222 8.31 -3.54 6.59
C ARG A 222 9.17 -4.35 5.63
N GLU A 223 10.48 -4.12 5.62
CA GLU A 223 11.38 -4.96 4.84
C GLU A 223 11.17 -6.43 5.23
N ALA A 224 10.81 -7.28 4.26
CA ALA A 224 10.76 -8.73 4.45
C ALA A 224 12.15 -9.31 4.21
N LEU A 225 12.74 -9.90 5.24
CA LEU A 225 14.07 -10.48 5.14
C LEU A 225 14.10 -11.63 4.14
N GLN A 226 15.22 -11.74 3.43
CA GLN A 226 15.53 -12.84 2.51
C GLN A 226 16.58 -13.80 3.11
N GLY A 227 16.97 -13.56 4.36
CA GLY A 227 17.99 -14.30 5.10
C GLY A 227 18.15 -13.73 6.50
N ASP A 228 18.88 -14.45 7.35
CA ASP A 228 19.19 -14.01 8.72
C ASP A 228 19.97 -12.68 8.69
N ARG A 229 19.80 -11.86 9.74
CA ARG A 229 20.45 -10.54 9.81
C ARG A 229 21.02 -10.25 11.18
N THR A 230 22.21 -9.65 11.19
CA THR A 230 22.89 -9.17 12.39
C THR A 230 22.83 -7.65 12.50
N TYR A 231 22.45 -7.16 13.68
CA TYR A 231 22.65 -5.78 14.13
C TYR A 231 23.80 -5.75 15.14
N TYR A 232 24.78 -4.88 14.93
CA TYR A 232 25.94 -4.69 15.81
C TYR A 232 25.68 -3.55 16.80
N VAL A 233 26.06 -3.77 18.05
CA VAL A 233 25.92 -2.81 19.15
C VAL A 233 27.26 -2.70 19.87
N ASP A 234 27.65 -1.46 20.15
CA ASP A 234 28.85 -1.10 20.90
C ASP A 234 28.50 0.14 21.72
N PRO A 235 28.77 0.20 23.05
CA PRO A 235 28.42 1.37 23.86
C PRO A 235 29.09 2.67 23.40
N SER A 236 30.18 2.60 22.63
CA SER A 236 30.86 3.74 22.01
C SER A 236 30.29 4.13 20.63
N GLY A 237 29.32 3.37 20.12
CA GLY A 237 28.65 3.59 18.83
C GLY A 237 27.66 4.75 18.82
N SER A 238 26.75 4.75 17.83
CA SER A 238 25.71 5.77 17.68
C SER A 238 24.37 5.17 17.30
N ASN A 239 23.29 5.55 18.00
CA ASN A 239 21.92 5.15 17.65
C ASN A 239 21.40 5.77 16.34
N ALA A 240 22.16 6.70 15.74
CA ALA A 240 21.89 7.20 14.39
C ALA A 240 22.36 6.24 13.29
N ASN A 241 23.22 5.26 13.62
CA ASN A 241 23.69 4.26 12.68
C ASN A 241 22.57 3.27 12.29
N ASP A 242 22.75 2.55 11.19
CA ASP A 242 21.86 1.46 10.81
C ASP A 242 22.08 0.19 11.67
N GLY A 243 23.28 0.04 12.22
CA GLY A 243 23.70 -1.13 13.00
C GLY A 243 24.03 -2.34 12.13
N LEU A 244 24.07 -2.26 10.81
CA LEU A 244 24.24 -3.44 9.93
C LEU A 244 25.70 -3.86 9.73
N SER A 245 26.65 -3.14 10.33
CA SER A 245 28.06 -3.50 10.31
C SER A 245 28.76 -3.17 11.63
N ALA A 246 29.82 -3.91 11.95
CA ALA A 246 30.63 -3.65 13.14
C ALA A 246 31.36 -2.28 13.11
N GLY A 247 31.55 -1.69 11.91
CA GLY A 247 32.17 -0.37 11.76
C GLY A 247 31.20 0.80 12.01
N ALA A 248 29.90 0.54 12.02
CA ALA A 248 28.86 1.52 12.33
C ALA A 248 27.82 0.92 13.30
N PRO A 249 28.23 0.56 14.54
CA PRO A 249 27.33 -0.10 15.49
C PRO A 249 26.36 0.88 16.12
N LEU A 250 25.21 0.37 16.55
CA LEU A 250 24.28 1.11 17.42
C LEU A 250 24.88 1.30 18.81
N ALA A 251 24.53 2.38 19.51
CA ALA A 251 25.06 2.65 20.85
C ALA A 251 24.40 1.80 21.95
N THR A 252 23.15 1.37 21.71
CA THR A 252 22.31 0.77 22.75
C THR A 252 21.56 -0.46 22.26
N ILE A 253 21.37 -1.43 23.16
CA ILE A 253 20.59 -2.64 22.89
C ILE A 253 19.14 -2.27 22.54
N ALA A 254 18.54 -1.29 23.24
CA ALA A 254 17.19 -0.82 22.98
C ALA A 254 17.02 -0.29 21.54
N ALA A 255 18.01 0.42 20.99
CA ALA A 255 17.96 0.84 19.60
C ALA A 255 18.00 -0.34 18.63
N ALA A 256 18.82 -1.37 18.91
CA ALA A 256 18.87 -2.58 18.09
C ALA A 256 17.57 -3.38 18.14
N VAL A 257 16.96 -3.54 19.32
CA VAL A 257 15.63 -4.15 19.47
C VAL A 257 14.57 -3.37 18.67
N ALA A 258 14.60 -2.04 18.72
CA ALA A 258 13.70 -1.21 17.92
C ALA A 258 13.88 -1.42 16.41
N LYS A 259 15.12 -1.58 15.92
CA LYS A 259 15.41 -1.93 14.51
C LYS A 259 14.89 -3.32 14.14
N CYS A 260 15.05 -4.31 15.02
CA CYS A 260 14.50 -5.65 14.81
C CYS A 260 12.96 -5.61 14.66
N HIS A 261 12.29 -4.75 15.43
CA HIS A 261 10.86 -4.50 15.31
C HIS A 261 10.46 -3.56 14.17
N GLN A 262 11.33 -3.24 13.20
CA GLN A 262 10.99 -2.49 11.98
C GLN A 262 10.96 -3.37 10.73
N VAL A 263 11.45 -4.61 10.81
CA VAL A 263 11.46 -5.58 9.71
C VAL A 263 10.39 -6.66 9.90
N ASP A 264 10.06 -7.37 8.83
CA ASP A 264 9.38 -8.66 8.85
C ASP A 264 10.44 -9.74 8.65
N THR A 265 10.58 -10.63 9.61
CA THR A 265 11.60 -11.67 9.58
C THR A 265 11.38 -12.71 8.49
N ASN A 266 10.15 -12.90 8.01
CA ASN A 266 9.82 -13.93 7.00
C ASN A 266 10.38 -15.33 7.37
N GLY A 267 10.38 -15.68 8.67
CA GLY A 267 10.91 -16.92 9.20
C GLY A 267 12.43 -16.96 9.46
N HIS A 268 13.17 -15.88 9.18
CA HIS A 268 14.62 -15.78 9.42
C HIS A 268 14.96 -15.27 10.82
N ASP A 269 16.09 -15.69 11.37
CA ASP A 269 16.52 -15.24 12.70
C ASP A 269 17.20 -13.86 12.63
N LEU A 270 17.09 -13.09 13.71
CA LEU A 270 17.81 -11.83 13.90
C LEU A 270 18.83 -11.97 15.02
N THR A 271 20.04 -11.47 14.82
CA THR A 271 21.09 -11.43 15.84
C THR A 271 21.39 -9.99 16.23
N ILE A 272 21.50 -9.70 17.53
CA ILE A 272 22.09 -8.48 18.08
C ILE A 272 23.46 -8.86 18.62
N GLN A 273 24.51 -8.52 17.89
CA GLN A 273 25.91 -8.76 18.27
C GLN A 273 26.40 -7.62 19.16
N LEU A 274 26.72 -7.92 20.41
CA LEU A 274 27.28 -6.99 21.37
C LEU A 274 28.81 -7.05 21.32
N ALA A 275 29.46 -5.89 21.24
CA ALA A 275 30.88 -5.73 21.50
C ALA A 275 31.18 -5.77 23.01
N ASP A 276 32.45 -5.99 23.36
CA ASP A 276 32.92 -5.86 24.75
C ASP A 276 32.62 -4.45 25.28
N GLY A 277 32.05 -4.37 26.48
CA GLY A 277 31.60 -3.11 27.05
C GLY A 277 30.48 -3.27 28.07
N THR A 278 30.10 -2.16 28.70
CA THR A 278 28.99 -2.12 29.66
C THR A 278 27.79 -1.39 29.08
N TYR A 279 26.67 -2.10 28.96
CA TYR A 279 25.40 -1.61 28.46
C TYR A 279 24.49 -1.31 29.64
N THR A 280 24.28 -0.02 29.91
CA THR A 280 23.45 0.46 31.03
C THR A 280 22.13 1.08 30.55
N SER A 281 21.14 1.11 31.43
CA SER A 281 19.85 1.76 31.22
C SER A 281 19.35 2.35 32.54
N SER A 282 18.52 3.40 32.48
CA SER A 282 17.80 3.92 33.66
C SER A 282 16.70 2.98 34.13
N GLY A 283 16.31 1.99 33.33
CA GLY A 283 15.35 0.95 33.65
C GLY A 283 15.91 -0.43 33.29
N ILE A 284 15.23 -1.13 32.39
CA ILE A 284 15.67 -2.43 31.88
C ILE A 284 16.73 -2.20 30.81
N ALA A 285 17.85 -2.92 30.87
CA ALA A 285 18.95 -2.77 29.91
C ALA A 285 18.70 -3.54 28.60
N LEU A 286 18.03 -4.70 28.71
CA LEU A 286 17.58 -5.49 27.57
C LEU A 286 16.11 -5.86 27.77
N GLU A 287 15.23 -5.26 27.00
CA GLU A 287 13.79 -5.53 27.05
C GLU A 287 13.31 -6.00 25.69
N VAL A 288 12.64 -7.16 25.66
CA VAL A 288 11.92 -7.66 24.49
C VAL A 288 10.50 -7.97 24.93
N ASP A 289 9.56 -7.12 24.49
CA ASP A 289 8.21 -7.03 25.01
C ASP A 289 7.13 -7.62 24.09
N ARG A 290 7.54 -8.24 22.98
CA ARG A 290 6.68 -8.86 21.97
C ARG A 290 7.49 -9.71 21.00
N PRO A 291 6.86 -10.65 20.28
CA PRO A 291 7.52 -11.42 19.23
C PRO A 291 7.93 -10.55 18.02
N LEU A 292 8.88 -11.05 17.24
CA LEU A 292 9.23 -10.48 15.93
C LEU A 292 8.09 -10.76 14.93
N ALA A 293 7.83 -9.81 14.03
CA ALA A 293 6.96 -10.05 12.89
C ALA A 293 7.60 -11.09 11.96
N GLY A 294 6.84 -12.04 11.44
CA GLY A 294 7.34 -13.10 10.54
C GLY A 294 7.81 -14.39 11.22
N GLY A 295 7.86 -14.46 12.56
CA GLY A 295 8.06 -15.71 13.31
C GLY A 295 9.51 -16.12 13.58
N GLY A 296 10.52 -15.34 13.17
CA GLY A 296 11.93 -15.58 13.52
C GLY A 296 12.24 -15.39 15.01
N ARG A 297 13.37 -15.96 15.47
CA ARG A 297 13.89 -15.77 16.84
C ARG A 297 14.87 -14.60 16.89
N LEU A 298 14.88 -13.89 18.03
CA LEU A 298 15.89 -12.88 18.33
C LEU A 298 17.03 -13.49 19.15
N GLU A 299 18.26 -13.41 18.66
CA GLU A 299 19.47 -13.81 19.38
C GLU A 299 20.22 -12.58 19.87
N ILE A 300 20.58 -12.55 21.15
CA ILE A 300 21.47 -11.57 21.76
C ILE A 300 22.79 -12.28 22.02
N LEU A 301 23.83 -11.85 21.31
CA LEU A 301 25.10 -12.54 21.26
C LEU A 301 26.22 -11.64 21.77
N GLY A 302 26.88 -12.03 22.86
CA GLY A 302 28.07 -11.37 23.37
C GLY A 302 29.38 -11.99 22.87
N ASN A 303 30.35 -12.12 23.77
CA ASN A 303 31.70 -12.60 23.48
C ASN A 303 31.88 -14.05 23.98
N PRO A 304 31.96 -15.05 23.09
CA PRO A 304 32.03 -16.46 23.50
C PRO A 304 33.29 -16.83 24.28
N SER A 305 34.42 -16.13 24.06
CA SER A 305 35.68 -16.43 24.73
C SER A 305 35.86 -15.68 26.05
N ALA A 306 35.14 -14.57 26.22
CA ALA A 306 35.19 -13.73 27.42
C ALA A 306 33.81 -13.12 27.74
N PRO A 307 32.81 -13.94 28.13
CA PRO A 307 31.45 -13.44 28.38
C PRO A 307 31.39 -12.39 29.49
N GLY A 308 32.37 -12.37 30.40
CA GLY A 308 32.53 -11.35 31.43
C GLY A 308 32.79 -9.93 30.92
N ASN A 309 33.28 -9.77 29.68
CA ASN A 309 33.59 -8.46 29.10
C ASN A 309 32.36 -7.75 28.52
N VAL A 310 31.29 -8.49 28.21
CA VAL A 310 30.02 -7.94 27.73
C VAL A 310 29.07 -7.88 28.92
N ILE A 311 28.82 -6.69 29.45
CA ILE A 311 28.05 -6.49 30.68
C ILE A 311 26.71 -5.84 30.37
N VAL A 312 25.61 -6.55 30.57
CA VAL A 312 24.24 -6.02 30.49
C VAL A 312 23.76 -5.68 31.90
N ARG A 313 23.62 -4.39 32.20
CA ARG A 313 23.33 -3.88 33.54
C ARG A 313 22.13 -2.95 33.57
N GLY A 314 20.98 -3.47 33.98
CA GLY A 314 19.77 -2.66 34.23
C GLY A 314 19.54 -2.42 35.73
N VAL A 315 18.37 -1.87 36.03
CA VAL A 315 17.91 -1.46 37.37
C VAL A 315 16.85 -2.43 37.91
N TYR A 316 15.79 -2.74 37.15
CA TYR A 316 14.71 -3.64 37.58
C TYR A 316 13.81 -4.13 36.42
N PRO A 317 13.86 -5.41 36.02
CA PRO A 317 15.03 -6.30 36.03
C PRO A 317 16.15 -5.80 35.08
N SER A 318 17.26 -6.53 34.96
CA SER A 318 18.31 -6.17 33.99
C SER A 318 17.97 -6.62 32.57
N VAL A 319 17.45 -7.84 32.45
CA VAL A 319 16.95 -8.44 31.22
C VAL A 319 15.50 -8.86 31.43
N GLN A 320 14.61 -8.43 30.54
CA GLN A 320 13.21 -8.83 30.51
C GLN A 320 12.82 -9.37 29.15
N VAL A 321 12.22 -10.57 29.14
CA VAL A 321 11.57 -11.15 27.95
C VAL A 321 10.12 -11.45 28.31
N SER A 322 9.18 -10.93 27.53
CA SER A 322 7.76 -10.98 27.88
C SER A 322 6.83 -11.13 26.66
N ALA A 323 5.54 -11.30 26.93
CA ALA A 323 4.45 -11.31 25.95
C ALA A 323 4.67 -12.23 24.73
N GLY A 324 5.15 -13.46 24.97
CA GLY A 324 5.38 -14.45 23.94
C GLY A 324 6.62 -14.22 23.06
N ALA A 325 7.50 -13.28 23.42
CA ALA A 325 8.77 -13.09 22.73
C ALA A 325 9.65 -14.36 22.81
N ILE A 326 10.37 -14.65 21.72
CA ILE A 326 11.28 -15.80 21.60
C ILE A 326 12.71 -15.27 21.48
N VAL A 327 13.51 -15.47 22.52
CA VAL A 327 14.84 -14.84 22.64
C VAL A 327 15.91 -15.84 23.08
N ALA A 328 17.05 -15.87 22.37
CA ALA A 328 18.26 -16.52 22.82
C ALA A 328 19.23 -15.49 23.43
N LEU A 329 19.78 -15.78 24.61
CA LEU A 329 20.72 -14.94 25.33
C LEU A 329 22.03 -15.71 25.50
N ARG A 330 23.11 -15.24 24.87
CA ARG A 330 24.37 -15.98 24.81
C ARG A 330 25.60 -15.14 25.06
N HIS A 331 26.54 -15.67 25.82
CA HIS A 331 27.92 -15.17 25.87
C HIS A 331 28.10 -13.78 26.50
N PHE A 332 27.33 -13.44 27.52
CA PHE A 332 27.49 -12.18 28.23
C PHE A 332 27.18 -12.29 29.72
N ARG A 333 27.62 -11.29 30.47
CA ARG A 333 27.38 -11.13 31.90
C ARG A 333 26.15 -10.27 32.16
N ILE A 334 25.29 -10.71 33.07
CA ILE A 334 24.14 -9.93 33.52
C ILE A 334 24.42 -9.43 34.93
N GLU A 335 24.27 -8.13 35.12
CA GLU A 335 24.43 -7.44 36.40
C GLU A 335 23.22 -6.58 36.70
N CYS A 336 23.00 -6.22 37.95
CA CYS A 336 21.96 -5.27 38.34
C CYS A 336 22.57 -4.14 39.16
N SER A 337 22.12 -2.91 38.93
CA SER A 337 22.55 -1.73 39.69
C SER A 337 21.67 -1.45 40.91
N SER A 338 20.56 -2.16 41.07
CA SER A 338 19.56 -1.90 42.12
C SER A 338 18.82 -3.18 42.53
N THR A 339 17.57 -3.05 42.97
CA THR A 339 16.82 -4.11 43.63
C THR A 339 16.00 -4.97 42.66
N GLY A 340 16.59 -5.84 41.84
CA GLY A 340 15.84 -6.58 40.81
C GLY A 340 16.46 -7.87 40.33
N SER A 341 15.64 -8.75 39.74
CA SER A 341 16.11 -10.00 39.14
C SER A 341 17.04 -9.71 37.95
N LEU A 342 18.01 -10.59 37.69
CA LEU A 342 18.91 -10.39 36.55
C LEU A 342 18.17 -10.69 35.25
N LEU A 343 17.58 -11.87 35.15
CA LEU A 343 16.74 -12.29 34.03
C LEU A 343 15.31 -12.54 34.53
N LEU A 344 14.35 -11.84 33.95
CA LEU A 344 12.92 -12.08 34.14
C LEU A 344 12.30 -12.53 32.81
N ALA A 345 11.73 -13.73 32.77
CA ALA A 345 10.86 -14.17 31.69
C ALA A 345 9.43 -14.32 32.21
N ASN A 346 8.46 -13.70 31.53
CA ASN A 346 7.06 -13.80 31.91
C ASN A 346 6.11 -13.81 30.70
N ALA A 347 4.80 -13.89 30.97
CA ALA A 347 3.73 -13.75 29.98
C ALA A 347 3.96 -14.60 28.72
N GLY A 348 4.25 -15.89 28.90
CA GLY A 348 4.43 -16.85 27.81
C GLY A 348 5.72 -16.71 26.99
N ALA A 349 6.68 -15.88 27.42
CA ALA A 349 7.99 -15.77 26.76
C ALA A 349 8.73 -17.11 26.66
N ALA A 350 9.51 -17.29 25.60
CA ALA A 350 10.41 -18.43 25.41
C ALA A 350 11.86 -17.94 25.38
N VAL A 351 12.64 -18.34 26.38
CA VAL A 351 14.04 -17.91 26.55
C VAL A 351 15.00 -19.08 26.40
N PHE A 352 16.10 -18.88 25.70
CA PHE A 352 17.19 -19.84 25.58
C PHE A 352 18.46 -19.22 26.13
N ILE A 353 19.20 -19.91 26.99
CA ILE A 353 20.44 -19.37 27.57
C ILE A 353 21.64 -20.27 27.27
N ASP A 354 22.80 -19.65 27.03
CA ASP A 354 24.07 -20.34 26.78
C ASP A 354 25.26 -19.49 27.24
N ASN A 355 26.14 -20.05 28.07
CA ASN A 355 27.40 -19.42 28.48
C ASN A 355 27.23 -17.96 28.94
N LEU A 356 26.26 -17.78 29.84
CA LEU A 356 26.01 -16.54 30.57
C LEU A 356 26.81 -16.48 31.88
N VAL A 357 27.03 -15.27 32.39
CA VAL A 357 27.61 -15.05 33.72
C VAL A 357 26.61 -14.25 34.57
N PHE A 358 26.08 -14.85 35.64
CA PHE A 358 25.14 -14.18 36.55
C PHE A 358 25.87 -13.54 37.72
N ALA A 359 25.79 -12.21 37.85
CA ALA A 359 26.38 -11.49 38.97
C ALA A 359 25.46 -11.44 40.20
N ALA A 360 25.79 -10.58 41.17
CA ALA A 360 24.99 -10.42 42.38
C ALA A 360 23.66 -9.69 42.11
N THR A 361 22.62 -10.02 42.86
CA THR A 361 21.28 -9.40 42.78
C THR A 361 20.58 -9.39 44.13
N SER A 362 19.66 -8.44 44.33
CA SER A 362 18.78 -8.42 45.51
C SER A 362 17.56 -9.34 45.40
N ARG A 363 17.37 -10.07 44.29
CA ARG A 363 16.18 -10.88 44.04
C ARG A 363 16.58 -12.28 43.56
N TYR A 364 16.05 -12.74 42.42
CA TYR A 364 16.46 -13.99 41.79
C TYR A 364 17.41 -13.70 40.62
N GLN A 365 18.39 -14.56 40.38
CA GLN A 365 19.21 -14.40 39.16
C GLN A 365 18.39 -14.76 37.91
N ILE A 366 17.57 -15.81 38.00
CA ILE A 366 16.63 -16.23 36.96
C ILE A 366 15.24 -16.30 37.59
N GLU A 367 14.29 -15.54 37.06
CA GLU A 367 12.89 -15.54 37.47
C GLU A 367 11.99 -15.84 36.27
N LEU A 368 11.26 -16.95 36.35
CA LEU A 368 10.27 -17.37 35.35
C LEU A 368 8.88 -17.34 35.97
N ALA A 369 7.95 -16.69 35.29
CA ALA A 369 6.57 -16.54 35.74
C ALA A 369 5.57 -16.62 34.58
N SER A 370 4.28 -16.72 34.91
CA SER A 370 3.14 -16.54 34.00
C SER A 370 3.28 -17.33 32.69
N GLY A 371 3.56 -18.62 32.79
CA GLY A 371 3.66 -19.54 31.64
C GLY A 371 4.91 -19.36 30.76
N ALA A 372 5.90 -18.58 31.19
CA ALA A 372 7.17 -18.49 30.45
C ALA A 372 7.94 -19.81 30.46
N SER A 373 8.75 -20.02 29.42
CA SER A 373 9.66 -21.16 29.30
C SER A 373 11.11 -20.69 29.20
N LEU A 374 12.02 -21.42 29.84
CA LEU A 374 13.45 -21.23 29.67
C LEU A 374 14.15 -22.56 29.40
N THR A 375 15.01 -22.59 28.38
CA THR A 375 15.84 -23.75 28.07
C THR A 375 17.33 -23.39 28.22
N VAL A 376 18.05 -24.19 29.00
CA VAL A 376 19.51 -24.07 29.16
C VAL A 376 20.20 -24.87 28.05
N LEU A 377 20.74 -24.15 27.06
CA LEU A 377 21.39 -24.72 25.88
C LEU A 377 22.88 -25.02 26.07
N GLY A 378 23.52 -24.39 27.05
CA GLY A 378 24.92 -24.62 27.38
C GLY A 378 25.26 -24.25 28.81
N ASP A 379 26.48 -24.55 29.20
CA ASP A 379 27.01 -24.32 30.54
C ASP A 379 27.00 -22.83 30.88
N TYR A 380 26.91 -22.46 32.16
CA TYR A 380 26.93 -21.06 32.57
C TYR A 380 27.55 -20.87 33.96
N GLU A 381 27.92 -19.62 34.28
CA GLU A 381 28.56 -19.26 35.55
C GLU A 381 27.61 -18.46 36.47
N ILE A 382 27.70 -18.74 37.77
CA ILE A 382 27.09 -18.01 38.86
C ILE A 382 28.22 -17.34 39.65
N ALA A 383 28.42 -16.05 39.42
CA ALA A 383 29.55 -15.28 39.94
C ALA A 383 29.15 -14.31 41.07
N GLY A 384 27.92 -14.38 41.57
CA GLY A 384 27.45 -13.50 42.63
C GLY A 384 26.29 -14.05 43.45
N SER A 385 26.14 -13.50 44.66
CA SER A 385 25.08 -13.86 45.61
C SER A 385 23.71 -13.32 45.20
N ALA A 386 22.65 -13.97 45.65
CA ALA A 386 21.28 -13.52 45.43
C ALA A 386 20.52 -13.46 46.77
N THR A 387 19.92 -12.31 47.11
CA THR A 387 19.19 -12.18 48.37
C THR A 387 18.03 -13.17 48.47
N LEU A 388 17.37 -13.51 47.35
CA LEU A 388 16.36 -14.59 47.34
C LEU A 388 16.98 -15.92 46.91
N GLY A 389 17.42 -16.04 45.66
CA GLY A 389 17.85 -17.32 45.10
C GLY A 389 18.47 -17.24 43.72
N HIS A 390 19.00 -18.36 43.23
CA HIS A 390 19.48 -18.42 41.86
C HIS A 390 18.30 -18.52 40.88
N ILE A 391 17.42 -19.51 41.05
CA ILE A 391 16.29 -19.78 40.14
C ILE A 391 14.96 -19.72 40.88
N SER A 392 13.98 -19.04 40.29
CA SER A 392 12.57 -19.12 40.63
C SER A 392 11.74 -19.51 39.41
N VAL A 393 11.03 -20.64 39.49
CA VAL A 393 10.06 -21.07 38.47
C VAL A 393 8.67 -21.09 39.09
N ALA A 394 7.81 -20.16 38.70
CA ALA A 394 6.48 -19.99 39.29
C ALA A 394 5.37 -19.81 38.25
N SER A 395 4.12 -19.92 38.68
CA SER A 395 2.93 -19.58 37.90
C SER A 395 2.89 -20.31 36.54
N CYS A 396 2.97 -21.63 36.60
CA CYS A 396 3.00 -22.54 35.45
C CYS A 396 4.16 -22.31 34.46
N ALA A 397 5.21 -21.60 34.86
CA ALA A 397 6.43 -21.49 34.07
C ALA A 397 7.21 -22.81 34.05
N VAL A 398 8.06 -22.99 33.03
CA VAL A 398 8.86 -24.20 32.84
C VAL A 398 10.33 -23.84 32.60
N MET A 399 11.24 -24.49 33.31
CA MET A 399 12.66 -24.47 33.01
C MET A 399 13.13 -25.87 32.65
N ASP A 400 13.88 -26.01 31.58
CA ASP A 400 14.53 -27.25 31.16
C ASP A 400 16.03 -27.04 30.91
N GLY A 401 16.87 -27.97 31.35
CA GLY A 401 18.33 -27.77 31.30
C GLY A 401 19.14 -28.98 31.71
N GLY A 402 18.99 -30.09 30.97
CA GLY A 402 19.68 -31.33 31.29
C GLY A 402 21.12 -31.43 30.83
N ASN A 403 21.92 -32.23 31.55
CA ASN A 403 23.32 -32.53 31.23
C ASN A 403 24.20 -31.28 31.03
N ARG A 404 23.98 -30.23 31.83
CA ARG A 404 24.76 -28.99 31.82
C ARG A 404 25.63 -28.87 33.05
N THR A 405 26.76 -28.17 32.92
CA THR A 405 27.63 -27.80 34.03
C THR A 405 27.38 -26.35 34.40
N MET A 406 27.01 -26.11 35.66
CA MET A 406 26.86 -24.79 36.23
C MET A 406 27.96 -24.56 37.26
N THR A 407 28.74 -23.50 37.05
CA THR A 407 29.91 -23.20 37.90
C THR A 407 29.58 -22.05 38.84
N LEU A 408 29.76 -22.27 40.14
CA LEU A 408 29.62 -21.26 41.19
C LEU A 408 31.02 -20.78 41.58
N THR A 409 31.31 -19.50 41.36
CA THR A 409 32.63 -18.92 41.62
C THR A 409 32.58 -18.01 42.85
N GLY A 410 33.40 -18.30 43.86
CA GLY A 410 33.55 -17.49 45.07
C GLY A 410 32.67 -17.91 46.25
N THR A 411 32.54 -17.01 47.23
CA THR A 411 31.69 -17.20 48.41
C THR A 411 30.31 -16.61 48.15
N LEU A 412 29.32 -17.47 47.92
CA LEU A 412 27.98 -17.10 47.49
C LEU A 412 26.94 -17.39 48.59
N THR A 413 25.98 -16.48 48.73
CA THR A 413 24.84 -16.61 49.65
C THR A 413 23.53 -16.50 48.88
N PHE A 414 22.62 -17.46 49.13
CA PHE A 414 21.27 -17.50 48.59
C PHE A 414 20.28 -17.43 49.74
N GLY A 415 19.82 -16.20 50.03
CA GLY A 415 19.20 -15.88 51.33
C GLY A 415 17.87 -16.58 51.62
N SER A 416 17.07 -16.92 50.60
CA SER A 416 15.84 -17.70 50.75
C SER A 416 16.06 -19.17 50.40
N GLN A 417 16.42 -19.46 49.15
CA GLN A 417 16.78 -20.78 48.66
C GLN A 417 17.52 -20.68 47.33
N PHE A 418 18.38 -21.64 47.02
CA PHE A 418 19.10 -21.68 45.75
C PHE A 418 18.15 -21.86 44.55
N ILE A 419 17.20 -22.80 44.62
CA ILE A 419 16.17 -23.02 43.57
C ILE A 419 14.78 -23.07 44.20
N THR A 420 13.79 -22.46 43.57
CA THR A 420 12.38 -22.63 43.95
C THR A 420 11.49 -22.99 42.76
N ALA A 421 10.57 -23.92 42.98
CA ALA A 421 9.45 -24.22 42.10
C ALA A 421 8.14 -24.04 42.86
N ALA A 422 7.24 -23.19 42.38
CA ALA A 422 5.98 -22.87 43.04
C ALA A 422 4.82 -22.71 42.05
N SER A 423 3.59 -22.78 42.52
CA SER A 423 2.37 -22.47 41.75
C SER A 423 2.33 -23.19 40.38
N GLY A 424 2.53 -24.51 40.41
CA GLY A 424 2.58 -25.36 39.20
C GLY A 424 3.82 -25.18 38.32
N GLY A 425 4.82 -24.40 38.74
CA GLY A 425 6.08 -24.24 38.02
C GLY A 425 6.91 -25.53 38.01
N VAL A 426 7.61 -25.79 36.90
CA VAL A 426 8.41 -27.00 36.71
C VAL A 426 9.86 -26.62 36.42
N CYS A 427 10.78 -27.00 37.30
CA CYS A 427 12.22 -26.85 37.09
C CYS A 427 12.84 -28.23 36.83
N ALA A 428 13.16 -28.51 35.57
CA ALA A 428 13.76 -29.77 35.12
C ALA A 428 15.24 -29.57 34.80
N LEU A 429 16.10 -29.77 35.80
CA LEU A 429 17.57 -29.74 35.67
C LEU A 429 18.12 -31.16 35.81
N TRP A 430 17.65 -32.03 34.92
CA TRP A 430 17.95 -33.46 34.96
C TRP A 430 19.43 -33.72 34.67
N ASN A 431 20.13 -34.38 35.59
CA ASN A 431 21.58 -34.62 35.51
C ASN A 431 22.46 -33.36 35.33
N ALA A 432 22.05 -32.21 35.88
CA ALA A 432 22.92 -31.06 36.00
C ALA A 432 24.18 -31.37 36.83
N THR A 433 25.29 -30.70 36.55
CA THR A 433 26.53 -30.78 37.35
C THR A 433 26.79 -29.41 37.99
N TRP A 434 27.04 -29.40 39.30
CA TRP A 434 27.31 -28.18 40.05
C TRP A 434 28.77 -28.14 40.50
N THR A 435 29.56 -27.30 39.85
CA THR A 435 30.98 -27.09 40.20
C THR A 435 31.09 -25.89 41.11
N VAL A 436 31.52 -26.08 42.37
CA VAL A 436 31.63 -24.97 43.34
C VAL A 436 33.10 -24.67 43.60
N THR A 437 33.57 -23.52 43.11
CA THR A 437 34.90 -22.97 43.39
C THR A 437 34.80 -21.92 44.50
N GLY A 438 34.52 -22.39 45.72
CA GLY A 438 34.30 -21.54 46.90
C GLY A 438 33.27 -22.15 47.85
N THR A 439 32.32 -21.35 48.34
CA THR A 439 31.23 -21.82 49.20
C THR A 439 29.88 -21.31 48.70
N ALA A 440 28.84 -22.11 48.91
CA ALA A 440 27.45 -21.73 48.64
C ALA A 440 26.62 -21.96 49.91
N THR A 441 26.09 -20.89 50.48
CA THR A 441 25.26 -20.90 51.70
C THR A 441 23.80 -20.57 51.36
N GLY A 442 22.87 -21.13 52.14
CA GLY A 442 21.43 -21.04 51.90
C GLY A 442 20.75 -22.40 51.76
N LYS A 443 19.42 -22.37 51.76
CA LYS A 443 18.59 -23.56 51.54
C LYS A 443 18.76 -24.08 50.12
N ARG A 444 18.98 -25.39 49.94
CA ARG A 444 19.24 -26.00 48.62
C ARG A 444 18.09 -25.87 47.63
N TYR A 445 16.85 -26.07 48.08
CA TYR A 445 15.68 -25.94 47.23
C TYR A 445 14.38 -25.73 48.02
N SER A 446 13.34 -25.22 47.34
CA SER A 446 11.97 -25.17 47.84
C SER A 446 10.98 -25.58 46.74
N ALA A 447 10.22 -26.65 46.94
CA ALA A 447 9.12 -27.04 46.05
C ALA A 447 7.78 -26.92 46.79
N THR A 448 6.92 -25.99 46.37
CA THR A 448 5.63 -25.73 47.03
C THR A 448 4.50 -25.54 46.03
N LEU A 449 3.23 -25.58 46.47
CA LEU A 449 2.05 -25.23 45.64
C LEU A 449 2.04 -25.96 44.29
N ASN A 450 2.19 -27.30 44.33
CA ASN A 450 2.30 -28.18 43.16
C ASN A 450 3.50 -27.88 42.23
N GLY A 451 4.50 -27.14 42.69
CA GLY A 451 5.76 -26.94 41.97
C GLY A 451 6.60 -28.22 41.95
N VAL A 452 7.29 -28.45 40.83
CA VAL A 452 8.10 -29.66 40.62
C VAL A 452 9.54 -29.25 40.38
N ILE A 453 10.46 -29.88 41.12
CA ILE A 453 11.89 -29.84 40.85
C ILE A 453 12.32 -31.25 40.46
N ASN A 454 12.73 -31.44 39.20
CA ASN A 454 13.14 -32.72 38.66
C ASN A 454 14.64 -32.71 38.36
N THR A 455 15.37 -33.52 39.11
CA THR A 455 16.81 -33.76 39.02
C THR A 455 17.17 -35.10 38.39
N PHE A 456 16.15 -35.91 38.05
CA PHE A 456 16.29 -37.27 37.56
C PHE A 456 16.90 -38.23 38.59
N GLY A 457 16.36 -38.22 39.81
CA GLY A 457 16.73 -39.14 40.88
C GLY A 457 18.00 -38.77 41.66
N LYS A 458 18.47 -37.52 41.59
CA LYS A 458 19.61 -37.09 42.41
C LYS A 458 19.15 -36.88 43.86
N GLY A 459 20.05 -37.08 44.82
CA GLY A 459 19.73 -36.95 46.24
C GLY A 459 19.44 -35.49 46.65
N ALA A 460 18.81 -35.29 47.82
CA ALA A 460 18.43 -33.95 48.33
C ALA A 460 19.61 -32.97 48.52
N THR A 461 20.85 -33.45 48.49
CA THR A 461 22.08 -32.64 48.53
C THR A 461 22.63 -32.32 47.13
N HIS A 462 21.85 -32.52 46.07
CA HIS A 462 22.29 -32.28 44.70
C HIS A 462 22.60 -30.82 44.42
N PHE A 463 21.72 -29.91 44.83
CA PHE A 463 21.89 -28.48 44.64
C PHE A 463 22.82 -27.86 45.69
N PRO A 464 23.60 -26.82 45.34
CA PRO A 464 24.41 -26.03 46.28
C PRO A 464 23.62 -25.48 47.46
N GLY A 465 24.29 -25.32 48.61
CA GLY A 465 23.70 -24.81 49.85
C GLY A 465 24.12 -25.61 51.08
N ASP A 466 24.03 -24.98 52.26
CA ASP A 466 24.37 -25.55 53.56
C ASP A 466 23.13 -25.94 54.39
N ALA A 467 21.93 -25.52 53.99
CA ALA A 467 20.68 -25.88 54.64
C ALA A 467 19.81 -26.84 53.79
N ALA A 468 19.12 -27.77 54.46
CA ALA A 468 18.27 -28.77 53.81
C ALA A 468 17.12 -28.14 53.02
N GLY A 469 16.84 -28.68 51.82
CA GLY A 469 15.70 -28.26 51.00
C GLY A 469 14.36 -28.66 51.60
N THR A 470 13.28 -28.03 51.12
CA THR A 470 11.91 -28.26 51.63
C THR A 470 10.93 -28.57 50.51
N THR A 471 10.01 -29.50 50.77
CA THR A 471 8.82 -29.75 49.94
C THR A 471 7.56 -29.49 50.78
N GLY A 472 6.48 -29.00 50.17
CA GLY A 472 5.22 -28.73 50.86
C GLY A 472 4.05 -28.45 49.91
N SER A 473 2.81 -28.51 50.38
CA SER A 473 1.60 -28.16 49.59
C SER A 473 1.58 -28.80 48.19
N GLY A 474 1.84 -30.11 48.10
CA GLY A 474 1.87 -30.86 46.84
C GLY A 474 3.14 -30.69 46.00
N GLY A 475 4.11 -29.90 46.46
CA GLY A 475 5.39 -29.74 45.78
C GLY A 475 6.23 -31.02 45.78
N GLN A 476 6.93 -31.27 44.68
CA GLN A 476 7.69 -32.50 44.45
C GLN A 476 9.16 -32.19 44.16
N TYR A 477 10.02 -33.03 44.73
CA TYR A 477 11.44 -33.12 44.39
C TYR A 477 11.70 -34.55 43.93
N ALA A 478 12.14 -34.72 42.68
CA ALA A 478 12.28 -36.01 42.03
C ALA A 478 13.64 -36.19 41.36
#